data_AF-A0A410WQ81-F1
#
_entry.id   AF-A0A410WQ81-F1
#
_cell.length_a   1.000
_cell.length_b   1.000
_cell.length_c   1.000
_cell.angle_alpha   90.00
_cell.angle_beta   90.00
_cell.angle_gamma   90.00
#
_symmetry.space_group_name_H-M   'P 1'
#
loop_
_entity.id
_entity.type
_entity.pdbx_description
1 polymer ?
#
loop_
_entity_poly.entity_id
_entity_poly.type
_entity_poly.pdbx_seq_one_letter_code
_entity_poly.pdbx_strand_id
1 'polypeptide(L)'
;MPNDDQARPPAGSIKEDGRYPIDLTGPSSHTLVRQKGVGSLSIGPSHLGKKADLHVAPDSLIDWTVFDAFSTPAGSPWPRFLHYTGSDAGFFDWAQKRPIEEMTWAPILSEDTVVNASPSILHGLTIELGPSGGHLNLKLPRKPFRLNVSGDLSRFSATGNMPSSLTLAPRTGRRKKDTPFLMPDLGELHQVTSLALQNAPLGQPISLECLDRFPNLDSLSLWGNFCDLDLLARHTGLTNLELRFMPDLEDLPSLNVWPLLDRFIAYNVEEFTGKRLKQQMKTRAKTRPWTGHASVSQLRKPEWWSTEFGRPFSSWPKRLAKLANEAYDVAQENLAQARSFADAEAVITAFTLRFNTLKGIETTEREDLGEAVWQLSQSDHLIGQPITEEMAQSWFDAARDY
;
A
#
# COMPACT_ATOMS: atom_id res chain seq x y z
N MET A 1 28.57 -6.16 -46.96
CA MET A 1 27.81 -5.29 -46.05
C MET A 1 26.51 -4.90 -46.74
N PRO A 2 25.39 -5.53 -46.38
CA PRO A 2 24.11 -4.84 -46.51
C PRO A 2 23.29 -4.90 -45.21
N ASN A 3 22.54 -3.81 -45.03
CA ASN A 3 21.57 -3.48 -43.99
C ASN A 3 20.80 -4.67 -43.40
N ASP A 4 20.90 -4.82 -42.08
CA ASP A 4 19.93 -5.55 -41.28
C ASP A 4 18.72 -4.62 -41.06
N ASP A 5 17.77 -4.66 -41.99
CA ASP A 5 16.37 -4.37 -41.66
C ASP A 5 15.91 -5.49 -40.72
N GLN A 6 16.15 -5.35 -39.41
CA GLN A 6 15.57 -6.24 -38.42
C GLN A 6 14.08 -5.96 -38.36
N ALA A 7 13.33 -6.59 -39.27
CA ALA A 7 11.88 -6.67 -39.17
C ALA A 7 11.52 -7.17 -37.78
N ARG A 8 10.62 -6.43 -37.09
CA ARG A 8 10.18 -6.80 -35.75
C ARG A 8 9.73 -8.26 -35.74
N PRO A 9 10.19 -9.07 -34.77
CA PRO A 9 9.81 -10.47 -34.69
C PRO A 9 8.27 -10.61 -34.64
N PRO A 10 7.69 -11.62 -35.28
CA PRO A 10 6.24 -11.84 -35.23
C PRO A 10 5.74 -11.92 -33.79
N ALA A 11 4.50 -11.46 -33.56
CA ALA A 11 3.91 -11.46 -32.23
C ALA A 11 3.96 -12.86 -31.58
N GLY A 12 4.38 -12.92 -30.31
CA GLY A 12 4.49 -14.15 -29.52
C GLY A 12 5.53 -15.17 -30.00
N SER A 13 6.45 -14.79 -30.90
CA SER A 13 7.48 -15.71 -31.41
C SER A 13 8.64 -15.92 -30.44
N ILE A 14 8.92 -14.95 -29.56
CA ILE A 14 10.05 -15.03 -28.62
C ILE A 14 9.57 -15.63 -27.30
N LYS A 15 10.13 -16.79 -26.95
CA LYS A 15 9.86 -17.53 -25.71
C LYS A 15 11.08 -17.72 -24.83
N GLU A 16 12.26 -17.77 -25.46
CA GLU A 16 13.51 -18.10 -24.80
C GLU A 16 14.05 -16.98 -23.90
N ASP A 17 14.93 -17.39 -23.00
CA ASP A 17 15.72 -16.49 -22.17
C ASP A 17 16.77 -15.78 -23.03
N GLY A 18 17.09 -14.53 -22.69
CA GLY A 18 18.06 -13.78 -23.48
C GLY A 18 18.10 -12.30 -23.17
N ARG A 19 18.95 -11.62 -23.95
CA ARG A 19 19.08 -10.15 -23.96
C ARG A 19 18.63 -9.68 -25.33
N TYR A 20 17.59 -8.86 -25.37
CA TYR A 20 16.93 -8.43 -26.59
C TYR A 20 17.03 -6.91 -26.70
N PRO A 21 17.69 -6.35 -27.73
CA PRO A 21 17.56 -4.93 -28.02
C PRO A 21 16.09 -4.64 -28.39
N ILE A 22 15.53 -3.58 -27.81
CA ILE A 22 14.14 -3.17 -28.06
C ILE A 22 14.05 -1.65 -28.30
N ASP A 23 13.03 -1.26 -29.07
CA ASP A 23 12.83 0.12 -29.50
C ASP A 23 11.94 0.91 -28.53
N LEU A 24 12.18 0.80 -27.23
CA LEU A 24 11.23 1.25 -26.20
C LEU A 24 10.91 2.76 -26.27
N THR A 25 11.93 3.60 -26.45
CA THR A 25 11.82 5.07 -26.55
C THR A 25 12.45 5.60 -27.85
N GLY A 26 12.88 4.70 -28.72
CA GLY A 26 13.69 4.95 -29.90
C GLY A 26 14.47 3.71 -30.32
N PRO A 27 15.05 3.67 -31.53
CA PRO A 27 15.69 2.47 -32.10
C PRO A 27 16.78 1.90 -31.19
N SER A 28 16.65 0.62 -30.82
CA SER A 28 17.57 -0.11 -29.94
C SER A 28 17.95 0.64 -28.65
N SER A 29 17.03 1.47 -28.14
CA SER A 29 17.27 2.33 -26.98
C SER A 29 17.50 1.54 -25.69
N HIS A 30 16.98 0.31 -25.60
CA HIS A 30 17.01 -0.49 -24.38
C HIS A 30 17.37 -1.94 -24.66
N THR A 31 17.91 -2.62 -23.64
CA THR A 31 18.11 -4.07 -23.67
C THR A 31 17.18 -4.72 -22.65
N LEU A 32 16.19 -5.46 -23.14
CA LEU A 32 15.32 -6.28 -22.31
C LEU A 32 16.03 -7.59 -21.94
N VAL A 33 16.06 -7.92 -20.65
CA VAL A 33 16.57 -9.20 -20.15
C VAL A 33 15.40 -10.09 -19.79
N ARG A 34 15.32 -11.28 -20.39
CA ARG A 34 14.31 -12.30 -20.06
C ARG A 34 14.94 -13.49 -19.36
N GLN A 35 14.24 -13.98 -18.33
CA GLN A 35 14.64 -15.10 -17.51
C GLN A 35 13.45 -16.04 -17.27
N LYS A 36 13.73 -17.34 -17.21
CA LYS A 36 12.72 -18.36 -16.98
C LYS A 36 11.95 -18.11 -15.67
N GLY A 37 10.62 -18.21 -15.76
CA GLY A 37 9.74 -18.06 -14.61
C GLY A 37 9.42 -16.61 -14.22
N VAL A 38 10.05 -15.61 -14.83
CA VAL A 38 9.74 -14.20 -14.59
C VAL A 38 8.64 -13.75 -15.56
N GLY A 39 7.44 -13.53 -15.03
CA GLY A 39 6.29 -13.01 -15.79
C GLY A 39 6.07 -11.51 -15.67
N SER A 40 6.88 -10.84 -14.84
CA SER A 40 6.78 -9.42 -14.53
C SER A 40 7.78 -8.58 -15.32
N LEU A 41 7.45 -7.31 -15.53
CA LEU A 41 8.36 -6.31 -16.06
C LEU A 41 8.12 -4.97 -15.35
N SER A 42 9.19 -4.35 -14.88
CA SER A 42 9.16 -3.03 -14.22
C SER A 42 9.86 -1.98 -15.07
N ILE A 43 9.20 -0.85 -15.32
CA ILE A 43 9.70 0.25 -16.15
C ILE A 43 9.58 1.55 -15.35
N GLY A 44 10.61 2.39 -15.34
CA GLY A 44 10.49 3.71 -14.71
C GLY A 44 11.80 4.50 -14.63
N PRO A 45 11.82 5.61 -13.90
CA PRO A 45 12.97 6.50 -13.83
C PRO A 45 14.22 5.88 -13.19
N SER A 46 15.37 6.48 -13.47
CA SER A 46 16.68 6.00 -12.98
C SER A 46 16.77 5.92 -11.46
N HIS A 47 16.06 6.78 -10.73
CA HIS A 47 16.06 6.78 -9.26
C HIS A 47 15.45 5.50 -8.65
N LEU A 48 14.69 4.71 -9.42
CA LEU A 48 14.21 3.41 -8.95
C LEU A 48 15.33 2.36 -8.86
N GLY A 49 16.49 2.61 -9.48
CA GLY A 49 17.62 1.69 -9.47
C GLY A 49 17.20 0.27 -9.83
N LYS A 50 17.57 -0.72 -9.00
CA LYS A 50 17.27 -2.13 -9.26
C LYS A 50 15.79 -2.52 -9.16
N LYS A 51 14.90 -1.58 -8.79
CA LYS A 51 13.44 -1.82 -8.77
C LYS A 51 12.81 -1.73 -10.17
N ALA A 52 13.52 -1.14 -11.14
CA ALA A 52 13.11 -1.13 -12.54
C ALA A 52 14.02 -2.03 -13.38
N ASP A 53 13.43 -2.81 -14.28
CA ASP A 53 14.15 -3.61 -15.27
C ASP A 53 14.59 -2.74 -16.45
N LEU A 54 13.78 -1.73 -16.80
CA LEU A 54 14.01 -0.78 -17.88
C LEU A 54 13.89 0.66 -17.38
N HIS A 55 14.89 1.47 -17.67
CA HIS A 55 14.97 2.85 -17.20
C HIS A 55 14.59 3.86 -18.27
N VAL A 56 13.51 4.61 -18.05
CA VAL A 56 13.01 5.66 -18.96
C VAL A 56 12.88 6.99 -18.23
N ALA A 57 12.92 8.13 -18.94
CA ALA A 57 12.63 9.40 -18.28
C ALA A 57 11.13 9.47 -17.88
N PRO A 58 10.76 10.20 -16.82
CA PRO A 58 9.38 10.27 -16.33
C PRO A 58 8.34 10.63 -17.39
N ASP A 59 8.71 11.49 -18.35
CA ASP A 59 7.89 12.06 -19.42
C ASP A 59 8.08 11.35 -20.78
N SER A 60 8.86 10.27 -20.82
CA SER A 60 9.11 9.54 -22.07
C SER A 60 7.86 8.83 -22.57
N LEU A 61 7.56 9.02 -23.86
CA LEU A 61 6.59 8.20 -24.58
C LEU A 61 7.16 6.80 -24.79
N ILE A 62 6.36 5.78 -24.48
CA ILE A 62 6.78 4.37 -24.57
C ILE A 62 6.09 3.71 -25.77
N ASP A 63 6.87 3.07 -26.64
CA ASP A 63 6.32 2.13 -27.61
C ASP A 63 6.04 0.79 -26.92
N TRP A 64 4.81 0.63 -26.40
CA TRP A 64 4.39 -0.61 -25.75
C TRP A 64 4.33 -1.82 -26.70
N THR A 65 4.24 -1.60 -28.01
CA THR A 65 4.12 -2.69 -29.00
C THR A 65 5.41 -3.48 -29.15
N VAL A 66 6.55 -2.98 -28.65
CA VAL A 66 7.81 -3.74 -28.60
C VAL A 66 7.66 -5.04 -27.82
N PHE A 67 6.69 -5.12 -26.91
CA PHE A 67 6.43 -6.32 -26.12
C PHE A 67 5.57 -7.37 -26.84
N ASP A 68 4.97 -7.05 -27.99
CA ASP A 68 4.09 -7.97 -28.72
C ASP A 68 4.82 -9.23 -29.21
N ALA A 69 6.13 -9.12 -29.49
CA ALA A 69 6.96 -10.24 -29.92
C ALA A 69 7.14 -11.33 -28.86
N PHE A 70 6.86 -11.03 -27.58
CA PHE A 70 7.20 -11.90 -26.47
C PHE A 70 6.00 -12.67 -25.93
N SER A 71 6.23 -13.95 -25.63
CA SER A 71 5.24 -14.82 -25.00
C SER A 71 5.86 -15.65 -23.88
N THR A 72 5.01 -16.15 -22.99
CA THR A 72 5.39 -17.19 -22.04
C THR A 72 5.67 -18.49 -22.78
N PRO A 73 6.39 -19.45 -22.17
CA PRO A 73 6.55 -20.78 -22.76
C PRO A 73 5.21 -21.46 -23.11
N ALA A 74 4.15 -21.16 -22.37
CA ALA A 74 2.78 -21.64 -22.62
C ALA A 74 2.03 -20.89 -23.75
N GLY A 75 2.67 -19.90 -24.39
CA GLY A 75 2.10 -19.14 -25.51
C GLY A 75 1.21 -17.96 -25.12
N SER A 76 1.10 -17.64 -23.83
CA SER A 76 0.39 -16.44 -23.36
C SER A 76 1.22 -15.18 -23.63
N PRO A 77 0.61 -14.00 -23.78
CA PRO A 77 1.38 -12.76 -23.91
C PRO A 77 2.32 -12.51 -22.71
N TRP A 78 3.54 -12.08 -22.98
CA TRP A 78 4.52 -11.66 -21.97
C TRP A 78 4.87 -10.17 -22.19
N PRO A 79 5.02 -9.33 -21.15
CA PRO A 79 4.83 -9.63 -19.72
C PRO A 79 3.34 -9.77 -19.35
N ARG A 80 3.09 -10.44 -18.22
CA ARG A 80 1.75 -10.62 -17.61
C ARG A 80 1.49 -9.59 -16.53
N PHE A 81 2.50 -9.29 -15.72
CA PHE A 81 2.47 -8.30 -14.65
C PHE A 81 3.36 -7.13 -15.03
N LEU A 82 2.81 -5.91 -15.04
CA LEU A 82 3.54 -4.71 -15.42
C LEU A 82 3.57 -3.73 -14.25
N HIS A 83 4.73 -3.16 -13.99
CA HIS A 83 4.92 -2.05 -13.07
C HIS A 83 5.50 -0.89 -13.85
N TYR A 84 4.80 0.24 -13.89
CA TYR A 84 5.26 1.43 -14.59
C TYR A 84 5.23 2.65 -13.68
N THR A 85 6.32 3.40 -13.65
CA THR A 85 6.40 4.72 -13.00
C THR A 85 6.75 5.77 -14.05
N GLY A 86 5.84 6.71 -14.30
CA GLY A 86 5.98 7.73 -15.33
C GLY A 86 4.64 8.25 -15.84
N SER A 87 4.65 9.19 -16.78
CA SER A 87 3.46 9.91 -17.24
C SER A 87 2.75 9.24 -18.43
N ASP A 88 3.37 8.26 -19.10
CA ASP A 88 2.81 7.66 -20.30
C ASP A 88 1.62 6.74 -20.01
N ALA A 89 0.46 7.08 -20.55
CA ALA A 89 -0.77 6.29 -20.43
C ALA A 89 -1.01 5.37 -21.65
N GLY A 90 -0.04 5.25 -22.57
CA GLY A 90 -0.18 4.52 -23.84
C GLY A 90 -0.46 3.03 -23.67
N PHE A 91 -0.15 2.45 -22.51
CA PHE A 91 -0.46 1.06 -22.21
C PHE A 91 -1.98 0.78 -22.22
N PHE A 92 -2.84 1.79 -21.96
CA PHE A 92 -4.29 1.63 -22.08
C PHE A 92 -4.71 1.37 -23.53
N ASP A 93 -4.10 2.06 -24.49
CA ASP A 93 -4.37 1.85 -25.91
C ASP A 93 -3.81 0.51 -26.40
N TRP A 94 -2.61 0.16 -25.94
CA TRP A 94 -2.04 -1.15 -26.19
C TRP A 94 -2.92 -2.29 -25.65
N ALA A 95 -3.47 -2.12 -24.45
CA ALA A 95 -4.36 -3.08 -23.80
C ALA A 95 -5.70 -3.31 -24.53
N GLN A 96 -6.04 -2.50 -25.54
CA GLN A 96 -7.23 -2.74 -26.36
C GLN A 96 -7.10 -4.02 -27.22
N LYS A 97 -5.89 -4.28 -27.73
CA LYS A 97 -5.60 -5.40 -28.64
C LYS A 97 -4.95 -6.58 -27.92
N ARG A 98 -4.29 -6.31 -26.80
CA ARG A 98 -3.53 -7.31 -26.04
C ARG A 98 -3.90 -7.23 -24.55
N PRO A 99 -4.65 -8.21 -24.01
CA PRO A 99 -5.02 -8.22 -22.59
C PRO A 99 -3.81 -8.13 -21.66
N ILE A 100 -3.93 -7.37 -20.59
CA ILE A 100 -2.95 -7.30 -19.49
C ILE A 100 -3.60 -7.93 -18.25
N GLU A 101 -2.86 -8.80 -17.58
CA GLU A 101 -3.34 -9.45 -16.36
C GLU A 101 -3.33 -8.46 -15.20
N GLU A 102 -2.17 -7.89 -14.88
CA GLU A 102 -2.06 -6.89 -13.82
C GLU A 102 -1.19 -5.73 -14.30
N MET A 103 -1.70 -4.51 -14.12
CA MET A 103 -0.98 -3.27 -14.36
C MET A 103 -0.89 -2.48 -13.05
N THR A 104 0.33 -2.18 -12.59
CA THR A 104 0.60 -1.21 -11.52
C THR A 104 1.19 0.04 -12.16
N TRP A 105 0.55 1.18 -11.94
CA TRP A 105 0.96 2.46 -12.48
C TRP A 105 1.14 3.48 -11.36
N ALA A 106 2.36 4.00 -11.22
CA ALA A 106 2.68 5.15 -10.38
C ALA A 106 2.82 6.39 -11.28
N PRO A 107 1.71 7.12 -11.54
CA PRO A 107 1.73 8.24 -12.48
C PRO A 107 2.56 9.42 -11.96
N ILE A 108 3.45 9.95 -12.80
CA ILE A 108 4.15 11.21 -12.55
C ILE A 108 3.47 12.29 -13.40
N LEU A 109 2.52 13.02 -12.80
CA LEU A 109 1.70 14.01 -13.51
C LEU A 109 2.10 15.42 -13.11
N SER A 110 2.55 16.23 -14.07
CA SER A 110 2.81 17.66 -13.88
C SER A 110 1.54 18.51 -13.94
N GLU A 111 0.49 18.01 -14.59
CA GLU A 111 -0.79 18.69 -14.80
C GLU A 111 -1.96 17.70 -14.73
N ASP A 112 -3.18 18.22 -14.65
CA ASP A 112 -4.39 17.39 -14.64
C ASP A 112 -4.48 16.59 -15.93
N THR A 113 -4.62 15.28 -15.78
CA THR A 113 -4.56 14.33 -16.90
C THR A 113 -5.88 13.59 -17.01
N VAL A 114 -6.42 13.53 -18.22
CA VAL A 114 -7.63 12.77 -18.54
C VAL A 114 -7.24 11.56 -19.38
N VAL A 115 -7.59 10.36 -18.92
CA VAL A 115 -7.28 9.10 -19.59
C VAL A 115 -8.56 8.32 -19.85
N ASN A 116 -8.71 7.81 -21.08
CA ASN A 116 -9.83 6.97 -21.46
C ASN A 116 -9.42 5.49 -21.57
N ALA A 117 -9.62 4.73 -20.49
CA ALA A 117 -9.34 3.30 -20.44
C ALA A 117 -10.55 2.42 -20.78
N SER A 118 -11.70 3.00 -21.18
CA SER A 118 -12.90 2.23 -21.53
C SER A 118 -12.69 1.07 -22.52
N PRO A 119 -11.86 1.20 -23.58
CA PRO A 119 -11.65 0.10 -24.52
C PRO A 119 -10.59 -0.93 -24.04
N SER A 120 -9.85 -0.62 -22.99
CA SER A 120 -8.73 -1.44 -22.50
C SER A 120 -9.21 -2.74 -21.88
N ILE A 121 -8.41 -3.81 -22.04
CA ILE A 121 -8.67 -5.13 -21.47
C ILE A 121 -7.64 -5.39 -20.37
N LEU A 122 -8.02 -5.06 -19.13
CA LEU A 122 -7.22 -5.24 -17.91
C LEU A 122 -7.97 -6.17 -16.95
N HIS A 123 -7.28 -7.11 -16.29
CA HIS A 123 -7.89 -7.89 -15.20
C HIS A 123 -7.73 -7.20 -13.84
N GLY A 124 -6.59 -6.55 -13.60
CA GLY A 124 -6.37 -5.68 -12.46
C GLY A 124 -5.57 -4.42 -12.82
N LEU A 125 -5.96 -3.32 -12.20
CA LEU A 125 -5.31 -2.02 -12.30
C LEU A 125 -5.02 -1.50 -10.89
N THR A 126 -3.76 -1.25 -10.60
CA THR A 126 -3.30 -0.58 -9.38
C THR A 126 -2.74 0.79 -9.76
N ILE A 127 -3.19 1.83 -9.07
CA ILE A 127 -2.75 3.22 -9.27
C ILE A 127 -2.13 3.71 -7.96
N GLU A 128 -0.87 4.16 -8.02
CA GLU A 128 -0.11 4.63 -6.86
C GLU A 128 0.15 6.14 -6.97
N LEU A 129 -0.66 6.94 -6.29
CA LEU A 129 -0.62 8.40 -6.39
C LEU A 129 0.44 8.97 -5.45
N GLY A 130 1.41 9.71 -6.03
CA GLY A 130 2.40 10.46 -5.26
C GLY A 130 1.78 11.53 -4.36
N PRO A 131 2.56 12.14 -3.45
CA PRO A 131 2.08 13.21 -2.56
C PRO A 131 1.82 14.55 -3.27
N SER A 132 2.29 14.70 -4.52
CA SER A 132 2.19 15.95 -5.28
C SER A 132 2.07 15.70 -6.78
N GLY A 133 1.50 16.67 -7.50
CA GLY A 133 1.32 16.66 -8.96
C GLY A 133 -0.14 16.88 -9.38
N GLY A 134 -0.44 16.71 -10.66
CA GLY A 134 -1.78 16.89 -11.22
C GLY A 134 -2.80 15.82 -10.83
N HIS A 135 -4.07 16.11 -11.06
CA HIS A 135 -5.20 15.20 -10.82
C HIS A 135 -5.38 14.20 -11.96
N LEU A 136 -5.63 12.93 -11.64
CA LEU A 136 -5.93 11.88 -12.61
C LEU A 136 -7.45 11.69 -12.74
N ASN A 137 -7.98 11.96 -13.94
CA ASN A 137 -9.36 11.68 -14.32
C ASN A 137 -9.40 10.45 -15.22
N LEU A 138 -9.83 9.30 -14.69
CA LEU A 138 -9.81 8.03 -15.42
C LEU A 138 -11.22 7.58 -15.82
N LYS A 139 -11.47 7.43 -17.13
CA LYS A 139 -12.66 6.71 -17.60
C LYS A 139 -12.38 5.21 -17.61
N LEU A 140 -13.03 4.46 -16.72
CA LEU A 140 -12.71 3.08 -16.39
C LEU A 140 -12.96 2.09 -17.54
N PRO A 141 -12.23 0.95 -17.58
CA PRO A 141 -12.47 -0.16 -18.49
C PRO A 141 -13.91 -0.68 -18.46
N ARG A 142 -14.44 -1.07 -19.62
CA ARG A 142 -15.80 -1.62 -19.71
C ARG A 142 -15.91 -3.04 -19.21
N LYS A 143 -14.86 -3.84 -19.38
CA LYS A 143 -14.84 -5.25 -18.96
C LYS A 143 -14.64 -5.34 -17.45
N PRO A 144 -15.15 -6.40 -16.78
CA PRO A 144 -14.91 -6.61 -15.36
C PRO A 144 -13.42 -6.62 -15.03
N PHE A 145 -13.03 -5.84 -14.02
CA PHE A 145 -11.66 -5.69 -13.57
C PHE A 145 -11.63 -5.30 -12.09
N ARG A 146 -10.48 -5.48 -11.44
CA ARG A 146 -10.23 -5.01 -10.07
C ARG A 146 -9.49 -3.68 -10.10
N LEU A 147 -9.88 -2.75 -9.25
CA LEU A 147 -9.21 -1.45 -9.09
C LEU A 147 -8.60 -1.34 -7.70
N ASN A 148 -7.32 -0.98 -7.63
CA ASN A 148 -6.65 -0.58 -6.40
C ASN A 148 -6.11 0.85 -6.58
N VAL A 149 -6.39 1.74 -5.64
CA VAL A 149 -5.88 3.11 -5.64
C VAL A 149 -5.25 3.40 -4.29
N SER A 150 -3.99 3.82 -4.31
CA SER A 150 -3.23 4.14 -3.11
C SER A 150 -2.59 5.53 -3.19
N GLY A 151 -2.20 6.07 -2.03
CA GLY A 151 -1.53 7.36 -1.95
C GLY A 151 -2.49 8.54 -1.75
N ASP A 152 -2.24 9.67 -2.40
CA ASP A 152 -3.12 10.85 -2.28
C ASP A 152 -4.39 10.69 -3.11
N LEU A 153 -5.44 10.14 -2.48
CA LEU A 153 -6.72 9.86 -3.14
C LEU A 153 -7.49 11.12 -3.54
N SER A 154 -7.15 12.30 -3.02
CA SER A 154 -7.80 13.55 -3.43
C SER A 154 -7.51 13.92 -4.88
N ARG A 155 -6.44 13.33 -5.44
CA ARG A 155 -5.95 13.54 -6.80
C ARG A 155 -6.50 12.53 -7.81
N PHE A 156 -7.55 11.78 -7.45
CA PHE A 156 -8.11 10.76 -8.32
C PHE A 156 -9.62 10.91 -8.44
N SER A 157 -10.09 10.76 -9.67
CA SER A 157 -11.51 10.63 -9.96
C SER A 157 -11.70 9.63 -11.08
N ALA A 158 -12.82 8.94 -11.05
CA ALA A 158 -13.15 7.96 -12.07
C ALA A 158 -14.61 8.03 -12.51
N THR A 159 -14.83 7.69 -13.77
CA THR A 159 -16.18 7.59 -14.38
C THR A 159 -16.29 6.30 -15.19
N GLY A 160 -17.52 5.88 -15.49
CA GLY A 160 -17.80 4.74 -16.36
C GLY A 160 -18.20 3.49 -15.58
N ASN A 161 -17.73 2.33 -16.03
CA ASN A 161 -18.16 1.05 -15.44
C ASN A 161 -17.45 0.81 -14.10
N MET A 162 -18.22 0.43 -13.09
CA MET A 162 -17.68 0.12 -11.78
C MET A 162 -16.79 -1.13 -11.81
N PRO A 163 -15.66 -1.12 -11.08
CA PRO A 163 -14.84 -2.30 -10.93
C PRO A 163 -15.61 -3.40 -10.16
N SER A 164 -15.23 -4.65 -10.36
CA SER A 164 -15.80 -5.78 -9.60
C SER A 164 -15.42 -5.73 -8.12
N SER A 165 -14.32 -5.05 -7.80
CA SER A 165 -13.87 -4.78 -6.43
C SER A 165 -12.99 -3.54 -6.43
N LEU A 166 -13.16 -2.69 -5.42
CA LEU A 166 -12.36 -1.49 -5.20
C LEU A 166 -11.54 -1.66 -3.92
N THR A 167 -10.22 -1.44 -4.03
CA THR A 167 -9.32 -1.31 -2.88
C THR A 167 -8.83 0.13 -2.79
N LEU A 168 -8.91 0.73 -1.61
CA LEU A 168 -8.41 2.08 -1.33
C LEU A 168 -7.39 2.02 -0.20
N ALA A 169 -6.23 2.63 -0.41
CA ALA A 169 -5.15 2.72 0.56
C ALA A 169 -4.64 4.17 0.63
N PRO A 170 -5.36 5.09 1.31
CA PRO A 170 -4.93 6.48 1.38
C PRO A 170 -3.59 6.63 2.08
N ARG A 171 -2.82 7.64 1.68
CA ARG A 171 -1.67 8.10 2.45
C ARG A 171 -2.15 8.73 3.74
N THR A 172 -1.99 8.01 4.83
CA THR A 172 -2.29 8.47 6.19
C THR A 172 -1.00 8.89 6.93
N GLY A 173 -1.18 9.68 7.99
CA GLY A 173 -0.14 10.04 8.94
C GLY A 173 0.38 8.83 9.72
N ARG A 174 1.54 8.99 10.36
CA ARG A 174 2.23 7.90 11.05
C ARG A 174 1.66 7.60 12.44
N ARG A 175 0.85 8.50 13.03
CA ARG A 175 0.52 8.46 14.46
C ARG A 175 -0.96 8.15 14.70
N LYS A 176 -1.27 7.16 15.55
CA LYS A 176 -2.64 6.79 15.96
C LYS A 176 -3.47 7.95 16.54
N LYS A 177 -2.83 8.97 17.11
CA LYS A 177 -3.51 10.12 17.75
C LYS A 177 -3.75 11.31 16.81
N ASP A 178 -3.29 11.22 15.56
CA ASP A 178 -3.57 12.26 14.57
C ASP A 178 -5.08 12.36 14.33
N THR A 179 -5.53 13.54 13.91
CA THR A 179 -6.95 13.75 13.53
C THR A 179 -7.35 12.69 12.50
N PRO A 180 -8.49 11.99 12.64
CA PRO A 180 -8.87 10.95 11.69
C PRO A 180 -8.85 11.42 10.23
N PHE A 181 -8.33 10.57 9.34
CA PHE A 181 -8.32 10.81 7.91
C PHE A 181 -9.75 10.69 7.37
N LEU A 182 -10.22 11.75 6.72
CA LEU A 182 -11.51 11.77 6.04
C LEU A 182 -11.32 11.42 4.56
N MET A 183 -12.02 10.39 4.09
CA MET A 183 -11.92 9.96 2.70
C MET A 183 -12.46 11.05 1.75
N PRO A 184 -11.71 11.45 0.70
CA PRO A 184 -12.22 12.39 -0.29
C PRO A 184 -13.44 11.83 -1.03
N ASP A 185 -14.18 12.70 -1.72
CA ASP A 185 -15.25 12.26 -2.62
C ASP A 185 -14.67 11.54 -3.84
N LEU A 186 -15.13 10.31 -4.08
CA LEU A 186 -14.66 9.45 -5.19
C LEU A 186 -15.67 9.38 -6.34
N GLY A 187 -16.72 10.20 -6.31
CA GLY A 187 -17.68 10.34 -7.39
C GLY A 187 -18.42 9.05 -7.70
N GLU A 188 -18.37 8.60 -8.96
CA GLU A 188 -19.10 7.42 -9.41
C GLU A 188 -18.64 6.12 -8.71
N LEU A 189 -17.40 6.06 -8.20
CA LEU A 189 -16.86 4.87 -7.50
C LEU A 189 -17.65 4.47 -6.25
N HIS A 190 -18.45 5.38 -5.72
CA HIS A 190 -19.42 5.09 -4.67
C HIS A 190 -20.42 3.99 -5.02
N GLN A 191 -20.61 3.66 -6.31
CA GLN A 191 -21.57 2.65 -6.76
C GLN A 191 -21.07 1.20 -6.65
N VAL A 192 -19.83 0.95 -6.21
CA VAL A 192 -19.29 -0.42 -6.05
C VAL A 192 -20.06 -1.23 -5.00
N THR A 193 -20.06 -2.55 -5.17
CA THR A 193 -20.65 -3.48 -4.20
C THR A 193 -19.61 -4.10 -3.26
N SER A 194 -18.33 -4.06 -3.64
CA SER A 194 -17.21 -4.63 -2.87
C SER A 194 -16.09 -3.61 -2.67
N LEU A 195 -15.83 -3.27 -1.41
CA LEU A 195 -14.84 -2.29 -0.98
C LEU A 195 -13.85 -2.91 0.01
N ALA A 196 -12.56 -2.63 -0.20
CA ALA A 196 -11.51 -2.84 0.78
C ALA A 196 -10.83 -1.51 1.13
N LEU A 197 -10.77 -1.19 2.42
CA LEU A 197 -10.00 -0.05 2.94
C LEU A 197 -8.74 -0.59 3.63
N GLN A 198 -7.58 -0.07 3.25
CA GLN A 198 -6.29 -0.47 3.81
C GLN A 198 -5.58 0.71 4.47
N ASN A 199 -5.02 0.45 5.63
CA ASN A 199 -4.28 1.40 6.45
C ASN A 199 -3.20 0.68 7.26
N ALA A 200 -2.25 1.43 7.80
CA ALA A 200 -1.31 0.92 8.78
C ALA A 200 -2.04 0.62 10.11
N PRO A 201 -1.75 -0.50 10.81
CA PRO A 201 -2.42 -0.82 12.07
C PRO A 201 -2.29 0.24 13.16
N LEU A 202 -1.16 0.94 13.28
CA LEU A 202 -0.97 1.99 14.30
C LEU A 202 -0.77 3.39 13.71
N GLY A 203 -1.09 3.57 12.42
CA GLY A 203 -1.07 4.88 11.76
C GLY A 203 -2.28 5.74 12.13
N GLN A 204 -2.37 6.94 11.54
CA GLN A 204 -3.54 7.81 11.65
C GLN A 204 -4.81 7.02 11.28
N PRO A 205 -5.86 7.03 12.12
CA PRO A 205 -7.08 6.28 11.84
C PRO A 205 -7.81 6.85 10.63
N ILE A 206 -8.47 5.99 9.85
CA ILE A 206 -9.43 6.41 8.82
C ILE A 206 -10.83 6.42 9.43
N SER A 207 -11.55 7.52 9.27
CA SER A 207 -12.96 7.60 9.66
C SER A 207 -13.86 6.82 8.70
N LEU A 208 -14.81 6.06 9.24
CA LEU A 208 -15.79 5.32 8.47
C LEU A 208 -17.03 6.13 8.07
N GLU A 209 -17.08 7.43 8.37
CA GLU A 209 -18.15 8.33 7.89
C GLU A 209 -18.33 8.30 6.36
N CYS A 210 -17.26 7.98 5.64
CA CYS A 210 -17.30 7.87 4.19
C CYS A 210 -18.18 6.73 3.66
N LEU A 211 -18.51 5.72 4.48
CA LEU A 211 -19.22 4.54 4.04
C LEU A 211 -20.66 4.83 3.64
N ASP A 212 -21.33 5.84 4.24
CA ASP A 212 -22.69 6.25 3.85
C ASP A 212 -22.79 6.67 2.38
N ARG A 213 -21.66 7.04 1.76
CA ARG A 213 -21.60 7.34 0.32
C ARG A 213 -21.63 6.09 -0.56
N PHE A 214 -21.50 4.88 -0.02
CA PHE A 214 -21.50 3.60 -0.75
C PHE A 214 -22.83 2.83 -0.56
N PRO A 215 -23.92 3.21 -1.25
CA PRO A 215 -25.25 2.67 -1.00
C PRO A 215 -25.43 1.19 -1.39
N ASN A 216 -24.58 0.68 -2.30
CA ASN A 216 -24.71 -0.66 -2.88
C ASN A 216 -23.80 -1.70 -2.22
N LEU A 217 -23.14 -1.34 -1.12
CA LEU A 217 -22.10 -2.18 -0.52
C LEU A 217 -22.68 -3.46 0.10
N ASP A 218 -22.24 -4.62 -0.39
CA ASP A 218 -22.56 -5.94 0.16
C ASP A 218 -21.32 -6.66 0.74
N SER A 219 -20.12 -6.17 0.45
CA SER A 219 -18.86 -6.76 0.86
C SER A 219 -17.87 -5.68 1.29
N LEU A 220 -17.44 -5.73 2.56
CA LEU A 220 -16.49 -4.80 3.13
C LEU A 220 -15.28 -5.53 3.73
N SER A 221 -14.08 -5.02 3.46
CA SER A 221 -12.84 -5.45 4.11
C SER A 221 -12.13 -4.24 4.71
N LEU A 222 -11.85 -4.28 6.01
CA LEU A 222 -11.13 -3.25 6.74
C LEU A 222 -9.79 -3.82 7.18
N TRP A 223 -8.70 -3.18 6.76
CA TRP A 223 -7.34 -3.55 7.15
C TRP A 223 -6.63 -2.37 7.82
N GLY A 224 -6.29 -2.48 9.11
CA GLY A 224 -5.50 -1.47 9.84
C GLY A 224 -6.30 -0.66 10.86
N ASN A 225 -5.98 0.62 11.01
CA ASN A 225 -6.59 1.50 12.01
C ASN A 225 -7.79 2.30 11.47
N PHE A 226 -8.92 2.26 12.18
CA PHE A 226 -10.17 2.94 11.82
C PHE A 226 -10.87 3.49 13.07
N CYS A 227 -11.70 4.52 12.89
CA CYS A 227 -12.64 4.99 13.92
C CYS A 227 -14.08 5.00 13.38
N ASP A 228 -15.04 5.34 14.25
CA ASP A 228 -16.47 5.42 13.93
C ASP A 228 -17.05 4.08 13.46
N LEU A 229 -16.62 2.99 14.12
CA LEU A 229 -17.02 1.62 13.77
C LEU A 229 -18.52 1.36 13.98
N ASP A 230 -19.17 2.12 14.85
CA ASP A 230 -20.62 2.07 15.07
C ASP A 230 -21.41 2.39 13.79
N LEU A 231 -20.86 3.21 12.90
CA LEU A 231 -21.47 3.58 11.61
C LEU A 231 -21.67 2.37 10.69
N LEU A 232 -20.90 1.30 10.86
CA LEU A 232 -21.10 0.04 10.14
C LEU A 232 -22.51 -0.54 10.34
N ALA A 233 -23.21 -0.16 11.42
CA ALA A 233 -24.58 -0.58 11.67
C ALA A 233 -25.58 -0.09 10.61
N ARG A 234 -25.26 0.98 9.87
CA ARG A 234 -26.08 1.52 8.78
C ARG A 234 -26.09 0.62 7.55
N HIS A 235 -25.07 -0.23 7.38
CA HIS A 235 -24.89 -1.12 6.23
C HIS A 235 -25.50 -2.51 6.45
N THR A 236 -26.80 -2.57 6.73
CA THR A 236 -27.50 -3.84 7.04
C THR A 236 -27.50 -4.85 5.89
N GLY A 237 -27.17 -4.40 4.67
CA GLY A 237 -27.06 -5.22 3.46
C GLY A 237 -25.79 -6.07 3.35
N LEU A 238 -24.81 -5.90 4.25
CA LEU A 238 -23.55 -6.64 4.18
C LEU A 238 -23.76 -8.16 4.26
N THR A 239 -23.21 -8.86 3.28
CA THR A 239 -23.12 -10.32 3.19
C THR A 239 -21.71 -10.83 3.52
N ASN A 240 -20.70 -9.99 3.34
CA ASN A 240 -19.31 -10.24 3.66
C ASN A 240 -18.70 -9.09 4.49
N LEU A 241 -18.04 -9.42 5.60
CA LEU A 241 -17.27 -8.48 6.40
C LEU A 241 -15.93 -9.10 6.81
N GLU A 242 -14.83 -8.44 6.47
CA GLU A 242 -13.48 -8.82 6.88
C GLU A 242 -12.84 -7.72 7.72
N LEU A 243 -12.31 -8.08 8.88
CA LEU A 243 -11.59 -7.24 9.83
C LEU A 243 -10.17 -7.80 9.97
N ARG A 244 -9.17 -7.03 9.57
CA ARG A 244 -7.79 -7.50 9.45
C ARG A 244 -6.83 -6.53 10.09
N PHE A 245 -5.92 -7.03 10.91
CA PHE A 245 -4.90 -6.23 11.59
C PHE A 245 -5.43 -4.96 12.29
N MET A 246 -6.56 -5.09 12.99
CA MET A 246 -7.23 -3.98 13.67
C MET A 246 -6.84 -3.98 15.15
N PRO A 247 -6.03 -3.03 15.64
CA PRO A 247 -5.62 -2.97 17.04
C PRO A 247 -6.72 -2.44 17.96
N ASP A 248 -7.79 -1.91 17.38
CA ASP A 248 -8.89 -1.27 18.05
C ASP A 248 -10.18 -1.65 17.34
N LEU A 249 -11.14 -2.14 18.12
CA LEU A 249 -12.48 -2.52 17.67
C LEU A 249 -13.54 -1.93 18.61
N GLU A 250 -13.18 -0.87 19.35
CA GLU A 250 -14.14 -0.10 20.13
C GLU A 250 -15.32 0.32 19.26
N ASP A 251 -16.51 0.33 19.84
CA ASP A 251 -17.78 0.67 19.17
C ASP A 251 -18.21 -0.23 17.99
N LEU A 252 -17.44 -1.29 17.66
CA LEU A 252 -17.86 -2.24 16.63
C LEU A 252 -19.24 -2.85 16.97
N PRO A 253 -20.24 -2.79 16.06
CA PRO A 253 -21.54 -3.37 16.28
C PRO A 253 -21.51 -4.89 16.50
N SER A 254 -22.56 -5.40 17.13
CA SER A 254 -22.76 -6.85 17.26
C SER A 254 -23.09 -7.46 15.89
N LEU A 255 -22.65 -8.71 15.66
CA LEU A 255 -22.87 -9.41 14.38
C LEU A 255 -24.34 -9.58 13.98
N ASN A 256 -25.29 -9.44 14.91
CA ASN A 256 -26.73 -9.51 14.62
C ASN A 256 -27.27 -8.28 13.86
N VAL A 257 -26.50 -7.19 13.79
CA VAL A 257 -26.85 -5.98 13.03
C VAL A 257 -26.83 -6.23 11.52
N TRP A 258 -26.07 -7.23 11.05
CA TRP A 258 -26.00 -7.62 9.65
C TRP A 258 -26.74 -8.93 9.43
N PRO A 259 -28.08 -8.89 9.24
CA PRO A 259 -28.89 -10.09 9.11
C PRO A 259 -28.61 -10.84 7.81
N LEU A 260 -27.86 -10.31 6.85
CA LEU A 260 -27.47 -11.02 5.62
C LEU A 260 -26.04 -11.57 5.66
N LEU A 261 -25.28 -11.26 6.71
CA LEU A 261 -23.86 -11.61 6.81
C LEU A 261 -23.67 -13.12 6.87
N ASP A 262 -23.03 -13.69 5.85
CA ASP A 262 -22.79 -15.14 5.72
C ASP A 262 -21.32 -15.49 5.49
N ARG A 263 -20.47 -14.49 5.24
CA ARG A 263 -19.00 -14.60 5.27
C ARG A 263 -18.45 -13.59 6.27
N PHE A 264 -17.62 -14.03 7.20
CA PHE A 264 -17.05 -13.17 8.22
C PHE A 264 -15.62 -13.59 8.58
N ILE A 265 -14.68 -12.65 8.55
CA ILE A 265 -13.30 -12.91 8.95
C ILE A 265 -12.87 -11.85 9.93
N ALA A 266 -12.39 -12.26 11.11
CA ALA A 266 -11.59 -11.41 11.98
C ALA A 266 -10.22 -12.07 12.19
N TYR A 267 -9.17 -11.44 11.68
CA TYR A 267 -7.82 -11.99 11.70
C TYR A 267 -6.81 -10.94 12.17
N ASN A 268 -6.00 -11.28 13.18
CA ASN A 268 -5.14 -10.32 13.87
C ASN A 268 -5.99 -9.13 14.34
N VAL A 269 -6.85 -9.34 15.33
CA VAL A 269 -7.67 -8.28 15.90
C VAL A 269 -7.46 -8.20 17.40
N GLU A 270 -7.82 -7.07 17.99
CA GLU A 270 -7.74 -6.89 19.44
C GLU A 270 -8.54 -7.96 20.20
N GLU A 271 -8.01 -8.37 21.35
CA GLU A 271 -8.42 -9.57 22.06
C GLU A 271 -9.85 -9.51 22.65
N PHE A 272 -10.25 -8.36 23.19
CA PHE A 272 -11.50 -8.21 23.94
C PHE A 272 -12.73 -8.35 23.03
N THR A 273 -12.85 -7.49 22.02
CA THR A 273 -13.93 -7.59 21.02
C THR A 273 -13.76 -8.83 20.17
N GLY A 274 -12.54 -9.26 19.88
CA GLY A 274 -12.28 -10.54 19.21
C GLY A 274 -12.91 -11.74 19.94
N LYS A 275 -12.79 -11.83 21.27
CA LYS A 275 -13.47 -12.85 22.07
C LYS A 275 -15.00 -12.72 21.99
N ARG A 276 -15.52 -11.49 22.05
CA ARG A 276 -16.97 -11.21 21.90
C ARG A 276 -17.50 -11.67 20.55
N LEU A 277 -16.82 -11.33 19.45
CA LEU A 277 -17.15 -11.74 18.08
C LEU A 277 -17.16 -13.26 17.95
N LYS A 278 -16.13 -13.93 18.47
CA LYS A 278 -16.05 -15.41 18.47
C LYS A 278 -17.24 -16.05 19.17
N GLN A 279 -17.71 -15.47 20.28
CA GLN A 279 -18.91 -15.94 20.97
C GLN A 279 -20.19 -15.66 20.16
N GLN A 280 -20.34 -14.47 19.59
CA GLN A 280 -21.49 -14.11 18.75
C GLN A 280 -21.61 -15.06 17.54
N MET A 281 -20.50 -15.37 16.88
CA MET A 281 -20.47 -16.33 15.76
C MET A 281 -20.95 -17.72 16.16
N LYS A 282 -20.48 -18.23 17.31
CA LYS A 282 -20.90 -19.54 17.84
C LYS A 282 -22.38 -19.56 18.19
N THR A 283 -22.88 -18.48 18.81
CA THR A 283 -24.30 -18.35 19.15
C THR A 283 -25.16 -18.32 17.89
N ARG A 284 -24.82 -17.49 16.90
CA ARG A 284 -25.52 -17.44 15.61
C ARG A 284 -25.54 -18.80 14.92
N ALA A 285 -24.41 -19.51 14.90
CA ALA A 285 -24.30 -20.82 14.23
C ALA A 285 -25.28 -21.89 14.75
N LYS A 286 -25.80 -21.74 15.98
CA LYS A 286 -26.83 -22.64 16.54
C LYS A 286 -28.21 -22.45 15.91
N THR A 287 -28.53 -21.25 15.44
CA THR A 287 -29.85 -20.91 14.88
C THR A 287 -29.79 -20.70 13.37
N ARG A 288 -28.66 -20.22 12.85
CA ARG A 288 -28.38 -20.08 11.43
C ARG A 288 -26.91 -20.41 11.16
N PRO A 289 -26.62 -21.55 10.52
CA PRO A 289 -25.27 -21.89 10.07
C PRO A 289 -24.70 -20.83 9.12
N TRP A 290 -23.37 -20.73 9.08
CA TRP A 290 -22.67 -19.91 8.11
C TRP A 290 -22.60 -20.65 6.78
N THR A 291 -23.01 -20.00 5.68
CA THR A 291 -22.91 -20.58 4.34
C THR A 291 -21.57 -20.25 3.66
N GLY A 292 -20.95 -19.14 4.04
CA GLY A 292 -19.60 -18.74 3.64
C GLY A 292 -18.53 -19.06 4.69
N HIS A 293 -17.29 -18.70 4.38
CA HIS A 293 -16.19 -18.84 5.32
C HIS A 293 -16.37 -17.89 6.51
N ALA A 294 -16.28 -18.45 7.72
CA ALA A 294 -16.51 -17.72 8.96
C ALA A 294 -15.40 -18.06 9.97
N SER A 295 -14.55 -17.09 10.34
CA SER A 295 -13.50 -17.32 11.32
C SER A 295 -13.15 -16.08 12.17
N VAL A 296 -12.76 -16.32 13.43
CA VAL A 296 -12.09 -15.35 14.31
C VAL A 296 -10.82 -16.00 14.83
N SER A 297 -9.67 -15.42 14.51
CA SER A 297 -8.36 -16.01 14.82
C SER A 297 -7.29 -14.96 15.07
N GLN A 298 -6.21 -15.38 15.75
CA GLN A 298 -5.07 -14.51 16.12
C GLN A 298 -5.51 -13.29 16.93
N LEU A 299 -6.04 -13.51 18.13
CA LEU A 299 -6.43 -12.44 19.04
C LEU A 299 -5.20 -11.84 19.70
N ARG A 300 -5.06 -10.51 19.66
CA ARG A 300 -3.84 -9.79 20.05
C ARG A 300 -4.12 -8.84 21.20
N LYS A 301 -3.20 -8.83 22.16
CA LYS A 301 -3.20 -7.84 23.25
C LYS A 301 -2.54 -6.53 22.78
N PRO A 302 -2.83 -5.38 23.42
CA PRO A 302 -2.22 -4.09 23.09
C PRO A 302 -0.70 -4.10 22.99
N GLU A 303 -0.02 -4.86 23.85
CA GLU A 303 1.44 -4.91 23.89
C GLU A 303 2.01 -5.54 22.63
N TRP A 304 1.32 -6.54 22.05
CA TRP A 304 1.75 -7.18 20.80
C TRP A 304 1.72 -6.20 19.63
N TRP A 305 0.69 -5.34 19.55
CA TRP A 305 0.61 -4.31 18.52
C TRP A 305 1.75 -3.31 18.62
N SER A 306 2.06 -2.87 19.84
CA SER A 306 3.13 -1.92 20.11
C SER A 306 4.50 -2.50 19.72
N THR A 307 4.74 -3.78 20.01
CA THR A 307 5.98 -4.45 19.62
C THR A 307 6.11 -4.65 18.12
N GLU A 308 5.05 -5.12 17.45
CA GLU A 308 5.13 -5.50 16.02
C GLU A 308 4.97 -4.33 15.06
N PHE A 309 4.11 -3.36 15.40
CA PHE A 309 3.74 -2.25 14.53
C PHE A 309 4.03 -0.89 15.16
N GLY A 310 4.34 -0.82 16.45
CA GLY A 310 4.54 0.46 17.14
C GLY A 310 5.87 1.10 16.80
N ARG A 311 6.86 0.31 16.37
CA ARG A 311 8.18 0.79 15.97
C ARG A 311 8.26 1.01 14.46
N PRO A 312 8.98 2.05 13.99
CA PRO A 312 9.02 2.41 12.58
C PRO A 312 9.93 1.52 11.73
N PHE A 313 10.37 0.36 12.25
CA PHE A 313 11.33 -0.54 11.57
C PHE A 313 10.68 -1.73 10.88
N SER A 314 9.35 -1.85 10.90
CA SER A 314 8.63 -3.03 10.38
C SER A 314 8.80 -3.25 8.87
N SER A 315 9.04 -2.16 8.12
CA SER A 315 9.29 -2.16 6.67
C SER A 315 10.77 -2.41 6.30
N TRP A 316 11.68 -2.39 7.28
CA TRP A 316 13.12 -2.49 7.01
C TRP A 316 13.53 -3.92 6.63
N PRO A 317 14.65 -4.08 5.90
CA PRO A 317 15.26 -5.40 5.70
C PRO A 317 15.51 -6.07 7.05
N LYS A 318 15.09 -7.34 7.20
CA LYS A 318 15.08 -8.09 8.48
C LYS A 318 16.35 -7.94 9.32
N ARG A 319 17.53 -7.91 8.70
CA ARG A 319 18.82 -7.72 9.39
C ARG A 319 18.96 -6.32 9.98
N LEU A 320 18.60 -5.28 9.23
CA LEU A 320 18.63 -3.89 9.69
C LEU A 320 17.53 -3.64 10.71
N ALA A 321 16.32 -4.13 10.46
CA ALA A 321 15.20 -4.07 11.40
C ALA A 321 15.58 -4.63 12.77
N LYS A 322 16.27 -5.77 12.80
CA LYS A 322 16.76 -6.38 14.05
C LYS A 322 17.75 -5.44 14.79
N LEU A 323 18.75 -4.92 14.08
CA LEU A 323 19.73 -4.00 14.68
C LEU A 323 19.08 -2.72 15.20
N ALA A 324 18.09 -2.20 14.46
CA ALA A 324 17.36 -1.00 14.85
C ALA A 324 16.50 -1.23 16.10
N ASN A 325 15.80 -2.37 16.16
CA ASN A 325 15.04 -2.77 17.35
C ASN A 325 15.94 -2.94 18.58
N GLU A 326 17.08 -3.63 18.45
CA GLU A 326 18.03 -3.79 19.56
C GLU A 326 18.61 -2.45 20.03
N ALA A 327 18.89 -1.52 19.11
CA ALA A 327 19.34 -0.18 19.46
C ALA A 327 18.25 0.62 20.17
N TYR A 328 17.01 0.50 19.71
CA TYR A 328 15.84 1.13 20.32
C TYR A 328 15.59 0.61 21.74
N ASP A 329 15.66 -0.71 21.95
CA ASP A 329 15.50 -1.35 23.26
C ASP A 329 16.53 -0.78 24.27
N VAL A 330 17.81 -0.75 23.87
CA VAL A 330 18.89 -0.18 24.71
C VAL A 330 18.65 1.30 25.01
N ALA A 331 18.20 2.08 24.02
CA ALA A 331 17.90 3.49 24.23
C ALA A 331 16.73 3.69 25.20
N GLN A 332 15.66 2.90 25.04
CA GLN A 332 14.49 2.94 25.90
C GLN A 332 14.83 2.57 27.35
N GLU A 333 15.62 1.52 27.57
CA GLU A 333 16.09 1.11 28.91
C GLU A 333 16.93 2.19 29.59
N ASN A 334 17.83 2.84 28.84
CA ASN A 334 18.66 3.91 29.38
C ASN A 334 17.86 5.19 29.66
N LEU A 335 16.88 5.53 28.82
CA LEU A 335 15.98 6.67 29.04
C LEU A 335 15.12 6.50 30.30
N ALA A 336 14.67 5.28 30.59
CA ALA A 336 13.93 4.97 31.82
C ALA A 336 14.72 5.32 33.09
N GLN A 337 16.04 5.38 33.03
CA GLN A 337 16.92 5.75 34.14
C GLN A 337 17.41 7.21 34.09
N ALA A 338 17.11 7.96 33.02
CA ALA A 338 17.56 9.33 32.84
C ALA A 338 16.95 10.26 33.89
N ARG A 339 17.80 11.05 34.56
CA ARG A 339 17.39 11.99 35.64
C ARG A 339 17.55 13.45 35.24
N SER A 340 18.19 13.71 34.11
CA SER A 340 18.40 15.03 33.56
C SER A 340 18.21 15.03 32.03
N PHE A 341 18.00 16.21 31.45
CA PHE A 341 17.97 16.35 29.99
C PHE A 341 19.31 15.99 29.34
N ALA A 342 20.43 16.20 30.02
CA ALA A 342 21.75 15.80 29.52
C ALA A 342 21.89 14.27 29.41
N ASP A 343 21.33 13.51 30.36
CA ASP A 343 21.30 12.04 30.27
C ASP A 343 20.46 11.59 29.07
N ALA A 344 19.29 12.21 28.87
CA ALA A 344 18.41 11.89 27.75
C ALA A 344 19.03 12.25 26.39
N GLU A 345 19.66 13.42 26.28
CA GLU A 345 20.39 13.87 25.09
C GLU A 345 21.52 12.89 24.76
N ALA A 346 22.29 12.44 25.76
CA ALA A 346 23.35 11.46 25.56
C ALA A 346 22.81 10.13 25.02
N VAL A 347 21.65 9.66 25.51
CA VAL A 347 21.01 8.43 25.02
C VAL A 347 20.53 8.59 23.58
N ILE A 348 19.83 9.68 23.25
CA ILE A 348 19.34 9.94 21.89
C ILE A 348 20.52 10.10 20.91
N THR A 349 21.57 10.80 21.33
CA THR A 349 22.80 10.94 20.55
C THR A 349 23.46 9.59 20.30
N ALA A 350 23.61 8.75 21.32
CA ALA A 350 24.20 7.42 21.19
C ALA A 350 23.37 6.50 20.28
N PHE A 351 22.03 6.57 20.37
CA PHE A 351 21.14 5.88 19.45
C PHE A 351 21.39 6.33 18.00
N THR A 352 21.42 7.64 17.76
CA THR A 352 21.60 8.23 16.42
C THR A 352 22.93 7.86 15.78
N LEU A 353 24.04 8.03 16.52
CA LEU A 353 25.39 7.76 16.04
C LEU A 353 25.60 6.31 15.60
N ARG A 354 24.81 5.37 16.13
CA ARG A 354 24.86 3.96 15.73
C ARG A 354 24.46 3.74 14.27
N PHE A 355 23.64 4.62 13.69
CA PHE A 355 23.14 4.48 12.32
C PHE A 355 23.95 5.24 11.28
N ASN A 356 24.71 6.27 11.67
CA ASN A 356 25.60 7.04 10.79
C ASN A 356 26.56 6.16 9.97
N THR A 357 27.02 5.05 10.56
CA THR A 357 27.99 4.13 9.91
C THR A 357 27.34 2.90 9.25
N LEU A 358 26.01 2.74 9.36
CA LEU A 358 25.32 1.58 8.80
C LEU A 358 25.08 1.74 7.29
N LYS A 359 25.51 0.73 6.54
CA LYS A 359 25.22 0.65 5.10
C LYS A 359 23.76 0.26 4.87
N GLY A 360 23.15 0.85 3.84
CA GLY A 360 21.77 0.54 3.44
C GLY A 360 20.70 1.31 4.22
N ILE A 361 21.06 2.44 4.83
CA ILE A 361 20.13 3.42 5.38
C ILE A 361 19.87 4.49 4.31
N GLU A 362 18.72 4.43 3.65
CA GLU A 362 18.28 5.40 2.63
C GLU A 362 17.32 6.44 3.23
N THR A 363 16.73 7.30 2.40
CA THR A 363 15.85 8.40 2.86
C THR A 363 14.71 7.92 3.75
N THR A 364 14.04 6.84 3.39
CA THR A 364 12.92 6.30 4.16
C THR A 364 13.37 5.80 5.54
N GLU A 365 14.47 5.05 5.62
CA GLU A 365 15.02 4.60 6.89
C GLU A 365 15.46 5.78 7.77
N ARG A 366 15.96 6.87 7.18
CA ARG A 366 16.32 8.08 7.93
C ARG A 366 15.11 8.77 8.54
N GLU A 367 14.00 8.85 7.80
CA GLU A 367 12.73 9.35 8.33
C GLU A 367 12.21 8.45 9.46
N ASP A 368 12.33 7.12 9.32
CA ASP A 368 11.95 6.16 10.35
C ASP A 368 12.78 6.30 11.62
N LEU A 369 14.08 6.64 11.50
CA LEU A 369 14.92 6.95 12.67
C LEU A 369 14.48 8.23 13.38
N GLY A 370 14.08 9.27 12.64
CA GLY A 370 13.51 10.48 13.22
C GLY A 370 12.22 10.20 13.99
N GLU A 371 11.35 9.34 13.44
CA GLU A 371 10.14 8.87 14.12
C GLU A 371 10.50 8.05 15.37
N ALA A 372 11.52 7.19 15.30
CA ALA A 372 11.98 6.42 16.46
C ALA A 372 12.49 7.32 17.60
N VAL A 373 13.21 8.40 17.28
CA VAL A 373 13.66 9.39 18.28
C VAL A 373 12.47 10.10 18.92
N TRP A 374 11.46 10.47 18.13
CA TRP A 374 10.23 11.01 18.68
C TRP A 374 9.59 10.01 19.65
N GLN A 375 9.46 8.73 19.29
CA GLN A 375 8.90 7.70 20.19
C GLN A 375 9.73 7.53 21.47
N LEU A 376 11.05 7.58 21.38
CA LEU A 376 11.95 7.53 22.55
C LEU A 376 11.73 8.74 23.48
N SER A 377 11.51 9.94 22.93
CA SER A 377 11.19 11.13 23.74
C SER A 377 9.89 11.00 24.55
N GLN A 378 8.97 10.16 24.09
CA GLN A 378 7.69 9.87 24.77
C GLN A 378 7.79 8.72 25.78
N SER A 379 8.96 8.10 25.94
CA SER A 379 9.17 6.98 26.87
C SER A 379 9.29 7.46 28.32
N ASP A 380 9.03 6.55 29.27
CA ASP A 380 9.18 6.84 30.69
C ASP A 380 10.61 7.30 31.02
N HIS A 381 10.73 8.26 31.93
CA HIS A 381 12.00 8.82 32.41
C HIS A 381 11.84 9.48 33.80
N LEU A 382 12.94 9.66 34.53
CA LEU A 382 12.95 10.21 35.90
C LEU A 382 13.24 11.73 35.97
N ILE A 383 13.21 12.43 34.84
CA ILE A 383 13.52 13.87 34.72
C ILE A 383 12.48 14.75 35.43
N GLY A 384 11.22 14.30 35.51
CA GLY A 384 10.11 15.06 36.10
C GLY A 384 9.54 16.16 35.18
N GLN A 385 10.05 16.30 33.96
CA GLN A 385 9.55 17.20 32.91
C GLN A 385 9.56 16.46 31.57
N PRO A 386 8.62 16.73 30.66
CA PRO A 386 8.58 16.05 29.36
C PRO A 386 9.79 16.43 28.49
N ILE A 387 10.31 15.47 27.74
CA ILE A 387 11.20 15.73 26.61
C ILE A 387 10.30 16.13 25.43
N THR A 388 10.41 17.38 24.97
CA THR A 388 9.62 17.86 23.84
C THR A 388 10.10 17.26 22.51
N GLU A 389 9.21 17.22 21.51
CA GLU A 389 9.56 16.77 20.17
C GLU A 389 10.69 17.63 19.58
N GLU A 390 10.61 18.95 19.76
CA GLU A 390 11.62 19.89 19.28
C GLU A 390 13.00 19.64 19.90
N MET A 391 13.06 19.34 21.21
CA MET A 391 14.31 19.01 21.88
C MET A 391 14.91 17.71 21.32
N ALA A 392 14.12 16.64 21.28
CA ALA A 392 14.57 15.34 20.81
C ALA A 392 15.04 15.38 19.35
N GLN A 393 14.30 16.09 18.48
CA GLN A 393 14.68 16.28 17.08
C GLN A 393 15.94 17.15 16.96
N SER A 394 16.11 18.18 17.79
CA SER A 394 17.35 18.98 17.76
C SER A 394 18.59 18.15 18.10
N TRP A 395 18.48 17.22 19.06
CA TRP A 395 19.56 16.31 19.43
C TRP A 395 19.85 15.28 18.33
N PHE A 396 18.81 14.74 17.70
CA PHE A 396 18.93 13.86 16.54
C PHE A 396 19.62 14.55 15.36
N ASP A 397 19.16 15.75 15.01
CA ASP A 397 19.69 16.54 13.91
C ASP A 397 21.15 16.96 14.13
N ALA A 398 21.55 17.23 15.38
CA ALA A 398 22.93 17.54 15.73
C ALA A 398 23.86 16.33 15.65
N ALA A 399 23.34 15.10 15.82
CA ALA A 399 24.12 13.87 15.88
C ALA A 399 24.20 13.11 14.54
N ARG A 400 23.19 13.25 13.66
CA ARG A 400 23.18 12.58 12.35
C ARG A 400 24.19 13.21 11.39
N ASP A 401 24.79 12.41 10.51
CA ASP A 401 25.85 12.85 9.58
C ASP A 401 25.47 12.75 8.09
N TYR A 402 24.18 12.64 7.79
CA TYR A 402 23.67 12.23 6.48
C TYR A 402 22.55 13.08 5.89
#